data_AF-D4X4C1-F1
#
_entry.id   AF-D4X4C1-F1
#
_cell.length_a   1.000
_cell.length_b   1.000
_cell.length_c   1.000
_cell.angle_alpha   90.00
_cell.angle_beta   90.00
_cell.angle_gamma   90.00
#
_symmetry.space_group_name_H-M   'P 1'
#
loop_
_entity.id
_entity.type
_entity.pdbx_description
1 polymer ?
#
loop_
_entity_poly.entity_id
_entity_poly.type
_entity_poly.pdbx_seq_one_letter_code
_entity_poly.pdbx_strand_id
1 'polypeptide(L)'
;SYGEYNGAVPYGGQTGIPSRWRPAKAMPIELHLQLAPLMRGLAAVGFSSRVRSKLGAARSELDDWWPMEHRDEQGRALDDIYYGGPIVVCGDSDVERLAMLTEARSIVLRGYDDCKPRRTLLAAFDAGVAELQKAERNGAAAFAGARGAN
;
A
#
# COMPACT_ATOMS: atom_id res chain seq x y z
N SER A 1 9.71 -27.10 -9.14
CA SER A 1 9.13 -25.92 -8.49
C SER A 1 9.56 -24.70 -9.28
N TYR A 2 8.68 -23.71 -9.48
CA TYR A 2 9.15 -22.38 -9.85
C TYR A 2 9.87 -21.84 -8.62
N GLY A 3 11.21 -21.83 -8.66
CA GLY A 3 12.05 -21.40 -7.55
C GLY A 3 11.91 -19.90 -7.28
N GLU A 4 12.49 -19.46 -6.16
CA GLU A 4 12.72 -18.05 -5.89
C GLU A 4 13.43 -17.39 -7.09
N TYR A 5 12.95 -16.21 -7.50
CA TYR A 5 13.53 -15.44 -8.59
C TYR A 5 13.61 -13.97 -8.19
N ASN A 6 14.84 -13.42 -8.14
CA ASN A 6 15.11 -12.03 -7.77
C ASN A 6 14.40 -11.58 -6.48
N GLY A 7 14.49 -12.38 -5.42
CA GLY A 7 13.91 -12.08 -4.10
C GLY A 7 12.38 -12.19 -4.04
N ALA A 8 11.75 -12.85 -5.01
CA ALA A 8 10.32 -13.10 -5.04
C ALA A 8 10.02 -14.59 -5.22
N VAL A 9 8.94 -15.07 -4.61
CA VAL A 9 8.45 -16.44 -4.75
C VAL A 9 7.06 -16.43 -5.39
N PRO A 10 6.77 -17.40 -6.28
CA PRO A 10 5.46 -17.52 -6.87
C PRO A 10 4.45 -18.02 -5.83
N TYR A 11 3.24 -17.51 -5.88
CA TYR A 11 2.11 -18.00 -5.11
C TYR A 11 0.85 -18.00 -5.97
N GLY A 12 -0.08 -18.87 -5.61
CA GLY A 12 -1.22 -19.18 -6.45
C GLY A 12 -0.83 -19.73 -7.83
N GLY A 13 -1.79 -19.72 -8.74
CA GLY A 13 -1.67 -20.31 -10.07
C GLY A 13 -2.34 -21.67 -10.16
N GLN A 14 -3.23 -21.82 -11.13
CA GLN A 14 -3.73 -23.09 -11.63
C GLN A 14 -3.11 -23.34 -13.01
N THR A 15 -3.19 -24.56 -13.52
CA THR A 15 -2.78 -24.88 -14.89
C THR A 15 -3.43 -23.90 -15.87
N GLY A 16 -2.62 -23.13 -16.61
CA GLY A 16 -3.08 -22.12 -17.56
C GLY A 16 -3.26 -20.70 -16.99
N ILE A 17 -3.14 -20.50 -15.68
CA ILE A 17 -3.17 -19.18 -15.04
C ILE A 17 -1.74 -18.79 -14.61
N PRO A 18 -1.19 -17.65 -15.07
CA PRO A 18 0.12 -17.19 -14.62
C PRO A 18 0.20 -17.05 -13.10
N SER A 19 1.28 -17.54 -12.50
CA SER A 19 1.52 -17.37 -11.06
C SER A 19 1.65 -15.89 -10.69
N ARG A 20 1.08 -15.51 -9.55
CA ARG A 20 1.36 -14.24 -8.90
C ARG A 20 2.66 -14.38 -8.09
N TRP A 21 3.22 -13.24 -7.69
CA TRP A 21 4.54 -13.20 -7.06
C TRP A 21 4.48 -12.34 -5.80
N ARG A 22 5.01 -12.87 -4.70
CA ARG A 22 5.18 -12.15 -3.43
C ARG A 22 6.66 -12.05 -3.08
N PRO A 23 7.07 -11.13 -2.21
CA PRO A 23 8.42 -11.11 -1.65
C PRO A 23 8.76 -12.47 -1.02
N ALA A 24 10.00 -12.93 -1.22
CA ALA A 24 10.48 -14.19 -0.64
C ALA A 24 10.58 -14.10 0.89
N LYS A 25 11.13 -12.98 1.38
CA LYS A 25 11.15 -12.61 2.78
C LYS A 25 9.76 -12.17 3.23
N ALA A 26 9.23 -12.81 4.26
CA ALA A 26 8.02 -12.38 4.95
C ALA A 26 8.24 -11.06 5.70
N MET A 27 7.26 -10.17 5.65
CA MET A 27 7.24 -9.00 6.52
C MET A 27 6.88 -9.45 7.95
N PRO A 28 7.53 -8.93 9.00
CA PRO A 28 7.13 -9.22 10.37
C PRO A 28 5.67 -8.86 10.68
N ILE A 29 5.01 -9.63 11.54
CA ILE A 29 3.60 -9.44 11.95
C ILE A 29 3.36 -8.01 12.43
N GLU A 30 4.26 -7.46 13.24
CA GLU A 30 4.11 -6.13 13.82
C GLU A 30 4.06 -5.03 12.75
N LEU A 31 4.81 -5.21 11.66
CA LEU A 31 4.80 -4.27 10.54
C LEU A 31 3.50 -4.39 9.73
N HIS A 32 2.97 -5.60 9.57
CA HIS A 32 1.65 -5.81 8.99
C HIS A 32 0.55 -5.11 9.82
N LEU A 33 0.60 -5.24 11.15
CA LEU A 33 -0.35 -4.61 12.06
C LEU A 33 -0.27 -3.08 12.05
N GLN A 34 0.91 -2.52 11.80
CA GLN A 34 1.09 -1.07 11.59
C GLN A 34 0.59 -0.62 10.22
N LEU A 35 0.83 -1.41 9.16
CA LEU A 35 0.48 -1.06 7.79
C LEU A 35 -1.02 -1.16 7.50
N ALA A 36 -1.68 -2.18 8.04
CA ALA A 36 -3.09 -2.46 7.83
C ALA A 36 -4.03 -1.27 8.08
N PRO A 37 -4.00 -0.58 9.25
CA PRO A 37 -4.87 0.58 9.49
C PRO A 37 -4.58 1.75 8.54
N LEU A 38 -3.32 1.95 8.13
CA LEU A 38 -2.98 2.97 7.12
C LEU A 38 -3.63 2.64 5.78
N MET A 39 -3.56 1.38 5.34
CA MET A 39 -4.17 0.94 4.08
C MET A 39 -5.70 1.05 4.11
N ARG A 40 -6.34 0.75 5.25
CA ARG A 40 -7.79 0.95 5.43
C ARG A 40 -8.17 2.42 5.34
N GLY A 41 -7.41 3.30 6.00
CA GLY A 41 -7.60 4.74 5.91
C GLY A 41 -7.39 5.29 4.50
N LEU A 42 -6.31 4.88 3.82
CA LEU A 42 -6.01 5.28 2.44
C LEU A 42 -7.08 4.80 1.43
N ALA A 43 -7.78 3.70 1.73
CA ALA A 43 -8.90 3.23 0.91
C ALA A 43 -10.19 4.03 1.13
N ALA A 44 -10.35 4.69 2.28
CA ALA A 44 -11.54 5.46 2.66
C ALA A 44 -11.49 6.92 2.18
N VAL A 45 -10.31 7.42 1.79
CA VAL A 45 -10.11 8.83 1.39
C VAL A 45 -10.33 9.09 -0.11
N GLY A 46 -10.60 10.35 -0.46
CA GLY A 46 -10.95 10.80 -1.80
C GLY A 46 -9.76 10.97 -2.77
N PHE A 47 -9.06 9.89 -3.12
CA PHE A 47 -8.12 9.90 -4.25
C PHE A 47 -8.84 9.80 -5.60
N SER A 48 -8.14 10.18 -6.68
CA SER A 48 -8.60 9.90 -8.05
C SER A 48 -8.85 8.41 -8.25
N SER A 49 -9.74 8.06 -9.19
CA SER A 49 -10.04 6.64 -9.50
C SER A 49 -8.78 5.85 -9.84
N ARG A 50 -7.82 6.46 -10.54
CA ARG A 50 -6.54 5.84 -10.90
C ARG A 50 -5.69 5.51 -9.67
N VAL A 51 -5.50 6.46 -8.75
CA VAL A 51 -4.70 6.23 -7.53
C VAL A 51 -5.43 5.27 -6.60
N ARG A 52 -6.74 5.43 -6.43
CA ARG A 52 -7.57 4.50 -5.64
C ARG A 52 -7.46 3.06 -6.14
N SER A 53 -7.50 2.83 -7.45
CA SER A 53 -7.32 1.48 -8.01
C SER A 53 -5.94 0.90 -7.72
N LYS A 54 -4.87 1.71 -7.77
CA LYS A 54 -3.51 1.27 -7.43
C LYS A 54 -3.37 0.90 -5.96
N LEU A 55 -3.87 1.77 -5.06
CA LEU A 55 -3.85 1.53 -3.62
C LEU A 55 -4.71 0.33 -3.23
N GLY A 56 -5.87 0.17 -3.89
CA GLY A 56 -6.74 -1.00 -3.74
C GLY A 56 -6.03 -2.29 -4.14
N ALA A 57 -5.37 -2.31 -5.30
CA ALA A 57 -4.59 -3.48 -5.73
C ALA A 57 -3.44 -3.79 -4.77
N ALA A 58 -2.73 -2.77 -4.29
CA ALA A 58 -1.67 -2.93 -3.29
C ALA A 58 -2.20 -3.53 -1.98
N ARG A 59 -3.38 -3.10 -1.51
CA ARG A 59 -4.02 -3.68 -0.34
C ARG A 59 -4.40 -5.15 -0.56
N SER A 60 -4.95 -5.48 -1.72
CA SER A 60 -5.30 -6.87 -2.06
C SER A 60 -4.07 -7.79 -2.13
N GLU A 61 -2.96 -7.31 -2.69
CA GLU A 61 -1.69 -8.07 -2.68
C GLU A 61 -1.22 -8.34 -1.25
N LEU A 62 -1.22 -7.31 -0.38
CA LEU A 62 -0.81 -7.47 1.01
C LEU A 62 -1.69 -8.45 1.79
N ASP A 63 -3.00 -8.43 1.52
CA ASP A 63 -3.98 -9.36 2.09
C ASP A 63 -3.76 -10.80 1.62
N ASP A 64 -3.45 -10.99 0.34
CA ASP A 64 -3.10 -12.30 -0.21
C ASP A 64 -1.77 -12.85 0.38
N TRP A 65 -0.80 -11.98 0.62
CA TRP A 65 0.52 -12.37 1.09
C TRP A 65 0.53 -12.71 2.59
N TRP A 66 -0.24 -11.98 3.39
CA TRP A 66 -0.37 -12.17 4.84
C TRP A 66 -0.52 -13.65 5.28
N PRO A 67 -1.53 -14.41 4.80
CA PRO A 67 -1.72 -15.79 5.21
C PRO A 67 -0.63 -16.74 4.68
N MET A 68 0.04 -16.35 3.59
CA MET A 68 1.13 -17.12 2.98
C MET A 68 2.46 -16.89 3.69
N GLU A 69 2.62 -15.76 4.36
CA GLU A 69 3.80 -15.37 5.13
C GLU A 69 3.78 -15.95 6.55
N HIS A 70 2.60 -16.03 7.17
CA HIS A 70 2.45 -16.41 8.58
C HIS A 70 1.61 -17.68 8.77
N ARG A 71 1.67 -18.63 7.84
CA ARG A 71 0.79 -19.82 7.82
C ARG A 71 0.79 -20.59 9.15
N ASP A 72 1.95 -20.68 9.80
CA ASP A 72 2.14 -21.48 11.02
C ASP A 72 1.93 -20.66 12.32
N GLU A 73 1.78 -19.34 12.21
CA GLU A 73 1.69 -18.39 13.33
C GLU A 73 0.25 -17.87 13.56
N GLN A 74 -0.69 -18.22 12.69
CA GLN A 74 -2.08 -17.75 12.74
C GLN A 74 -2.94 -18.50 13.78
N GLY A 75 -3.19 -17.85 14.91
CA GLY A 75 -4.45 -18.04 15.64
C GLY A 75 -5.59 -17.24 14.98
N ARG A 76 -6.84 -17.70 15.10
CA ARG A 76 -8.06 -17.12 14.47
C ARG A 76 -8.30 -15.60 14.69
N ALA A 77 -7.51 -14.94 15.53
CA ALA A 77 -7.67 -13.52 15.87
C ALA A 77 -6.98 -12.56 14.89
N LEU A 78 -6.23 -13.08 13.89
CA LEU A 78 -5.50 -12.28 12.89
C LEU A 78 -5.99 -12.53 11.45
N ASP A 79 -7.17 -13.12 11.31
CA ASP A 79 -7.81 -13.25 10.00
C ASP A 79 -8.29 -11.86 9.55
N ASP A 80 -8.01 -11.51 8.29
CA ASP A 80 -8.51 -10.28 7.65
C ASP A 80 -8.04 -8.96 8.30
N ILE A 81 -6.74 -8.77 8.48
CA ILE A 81 -6.23 -7.49 9.01
C ILE A 81 -6.36 -6.35 8.00
N TYR A 82 -6.38 -6.59 6.69
CA TYR A 82 -6.36 -5.53 5.68
C TYR A 82 -7.75 -5.02 5.28
N TYR A 83 -8.80 -5.84 5.39
CA TYR A 83 -10.18 -5.41 5.17
C TYR A 83 -10.97 -5.36 6.47
N GLY A 84 -10.66 -6.24 7.41
CA GLY A 84 -11.24 -6.29 8.75
C GLY A 84 -10.65 -5.26 9.71
N GLY A 85 -11.44 -4.94 10.72
CA GLY A 85 -11.08 -4.00 11.78
C GLY A 85 -11.49 -2.55 11.53
N PRO A 86 -11.52 -1.73 12.58
CA PRO A 86 -11.94 -0.33 12.48
C PRO A 86 -11.00 0.47 11.58
N ILE A 87 -11.55 1.45 10.87
CA ILE A 87 -10.78 2.53 10.26
C ILE A 87 -10.42 3.48 11.41
N VAL A 88 -9.22 3.30 11.97
CA VAL A 88 -8.75 4.11 13.11
C VAL A 88 -7.97 5.34 12.64
N VAL A 89 -7.47 5.32 11.40
CA VAL A 89 -6.71 6.42 10.80
C VAL A 89 -7.47 6.92 9.58
N CYS A 90 -7.99 8.15 9.66
CA CYS A 90 -8.61 8.86 8.54
C CYS A 90 -7.67 9.99 8.11
N GLY A 91 -7.28 9.99 6.84
CA GLY A 91 -6.51 11.10 6.26
C GLY A 91 -7.46 12.22 5.86
N ASP A 92 -7.92 13.01 6.81
CA ASP A 92 -8.94 14.03 6.57
C ASP A 92 -8.35 15.24 5.83
N SER A 93 -7.05 15.51 6.05
CA SER A 93 -6.26 16.50 5.32
C SER A 93 -5.25 15.86 4.35
N ASP A 94 -4.82 16.62 3.34
CA ASP A 94 -3.76 16.19 2.42
C ASP A 94 -2.41 15.96 3.13
N VAL A 95 -2.14 16.70 4.21
CA VAL A 95 -0.95 16.52 5.05
C VAL A 95 -0.98 15.16 5.75
N GLU A 96 -2.12 14.78 6.34
CA GLU A 96 -2.27 13.47 6.98
C GLU A 96 -2.21 12.34 5.94
N ARG A 97 -2.85 12.50 4.78
CA ARG A 97 -2.76 11.52 3.68
C ARG A 97 -1.31 11.32 3.22
N LEU A 98 -0.53 12.39 3.11
CA LEU A 98 0.88 12.34 2.75
C LEU A 98 1.70 11.64 3.83
N ALA A 99 1.44 11.92 5.10
CA ALA A 99 2.08 11.25 6.23
C ALA A 99 1.77 9.75 6.23
N MET A 100 0.51 9.35 6.01
CA MET A 100 0.09 7.95 5.92
C MET A 100 0.77 7.22 4.76
N LEU A 101 0.84 7.82 3.57
CA LEU A 101 1.53 7.24 2.42
C LEU A 101 3.03 7.08 2.67
N THR A 102 3.64 8.07 3.32
CA THR A 102 5.07 8.05 3.65
C THR A 102 5.38 6.97 4.68
N GLU A 103 4.54 6.83 5.70
CA GLU A 103 4.68 5.78 6.71
C GLU A 103 4.45 4.40 6.11
N ALA A 104 3.40 4.21 5.30
CA ALA A 104 3.16 2.96 4.59
C ALA A 104 4.36 2.54 3.72
N ARG A 105 4.96 3.51 3.02
CA ARG A 105 6.18 3.33 2.23
C ARG A 105 7.37 2.92 3.10
N SER A 106 7.57 3.57 4.23
CA SER A 106 8.61 3.26 5.22
C SER A 106 8.48 1.83 5.75
N ILE A 107 7.28 1.42 6.12
CA ILE A 107 6.98 0.06 6.61
C ILE A 107 7.32 -0.98 5.54
N VAL A 108 6.89 -0.78 4.29
CA VAL A 108 7.18 -1.72 3.18
C VAL A 108 8.68 -1.83 2.90
N LEU A 109 9.44 -0.75 3.03
CA LEU A 109 10.91 -0.77 2.87
C LEU A 109 11.61 -1.53 4.00
N ARG A 110 11.08 -1.47 5.22
CA ARG A 110 11.61 -2.21 6.38
C ARG A 110 11.20 -3.68 6.37
N GLY A 111 10.01 -3.98 5.87
CA GLY A 111 9.42 -5.31 5.87
C GLY A 111 9.96 -6.23 4.77
N TYR A 112 10.22 -5.70 3.58
CA TYR A 112 10.61 -6.51 2.42
C TYR A 112 11.96 -6.11 1.84
N ASP A 113 12.71 -7.09 1.36
CA ASP A 113 13.93 -6.86 0.57
C ASP A 113 13.61 -6.38 -0.85
N ASP A 114 14.62 -5.92 -1.61
CA ASP A 114 14.36 -5.40 -2.95
C ASP A 114 13.94 -6.48 -3.94
N CYS A 115 12.69 -6.41 -4.37
CA CYS A 115 12.11 -7.31 -5.36
C CYS A 115 11.01 -6.60 -6.15
N LYS A 116 10.61 -7.21 -7.28
CA LYS A 116 9.57 -6.65 -8.15
C LYS A 116 8.22 -6.43 -7.41
N PRO A 117 7.68 -7.39 -6.64
CA PRO A 117 6.44 -7.18 -5.88
C PRO A 117 6.50 -5.98 -4.94
N ARG A 118 7.60 -5.83 -4.18
CA ARG A 118 7.81 -4.66 -3.30
C ARG A 118 7.79 -3.36 -4.08
N ARG A 119 8.52 -3.28 -5.21
CA ARG A 119 8.55 -2.06 -6.04
C ARG A 119 7.18 -1.69 -6.60
N THR A 120 6.33 -2.68 -6.90
CA THR A 120 4.94 -2.44 -7.31
C THR A 120 4.12 -1.78 -6.19
N LEU A 121 4.26 -2.22 -4.94
CA LEU A 121 3.62 -1.56 -3.78
C LEU A 121 4.11 -0.12 -3.63
N LEU A 122 5.42 0.10 -3.65
CA LEU A 122 6.01 1.43 -3.53
C LEU A 122 5.51 2.37 -4.63
N ALA A 123 5.39 1.89 -5.87
CA ALA A 123 4.86 2.66 -6.97
C ALA A 123 3.37 3.04 -6.84
N ALA A 124 2.59 2.29 -6.03
CA ALA A 124 1.23 2.67 -5.69
C ALA A 124 1.23 3.84 -4.69
N PHE A 125 2.09 3.79 -3.67
CA PHE A 125 2.23 4.88 -2.70
C PHE A 125 2.78 6.15 -3.34
N ASP A 126 3.84 6.03 -4.15
CA ASP A 126 4.45 7.15 -4.85
C ASP A 126 3.45 7.84 -5.80
N ALA A 127 2.50 7.08 -6.38
CA ALA A 127 1.43 7.66 -7.19
C ALA A 127 0.45 8.52 -6.36
N GLY A 128 0.13 8.10 -5.13
CA GLY A 128 -0.66 8.89 -4.20
C GLY A 128 0.07 10.15 -3.75
N VAL A 129 1.37 10.03 -3.44
CA VAL A 129 2.22 11.17 -3.05
C VAL A 129 2.26 12.20 -4.18
N ALA A 130 2.49 11.75 -5.42
CA ALA A 130 2.54 12.64 -6.58
C ALA A 130 1.21 13.36 -6.85
N GLU A 131 0.07 12.71 -6.58
CA GLU A 131 -1.25 13.32 -6.72
C GLU A 131 -1.45 14.46 -5.72
N LEU A 132 -1.15 14.23 -4.44
CA LEU A 132 -1.28 15.24 -3.38
C LEU A 132 -0.35 16.44 -3.62
N GLN A 133 0.92 16.17 -3.96
CA GLN A 133 1.88 17.24 -4.27
C GLN A 133 1.47 18.05 -5.50
N LYS A 134 0.80 17.44 -6.48
CA LYS A 134 0.28 18.16 -7.65
C LYS A 134 -0.91 19.05 -7.25
N ALA A 135 -1.81 18.56 -6.40
CA ALA A 135 -2.94 19.33 -5.91
C ALA A 135 -2.48 20.57 -5.12
N GLU A 136 -1.49 20.40 -4.24
CA GLU A 136 -0.88 21.49 -3.47
C GLU A 136 -0.28 22.58 -4.37
N ARG A 137 0.53 22.19 -5.37
CA ARG A 137 1.13 23.14 -6.32
C ARG A 137 0.07 23.91 -7.12
N ASN A 138 -0.98 23.22 -7.53
CA ASN A 138 -2.08 23.84 -8.29
C ASN A 138 -2.87 24.83 -7.43
N GLY A 139 -3.11 24.50 -6.15
CA GLY A 139 -3.75 25.40 -5.19
C GLY A 139 -2.91 26.65 -4.91
N ALA A 140 -1.60 26.48 -4.72
CA ALA A 140 -0.67 27.59 -4.50
C ALA A 140 -0.62 28.53 -5.72
N ALA A 141 -0.59 27.99 -6.94
CA ALA A 141 -0.59 28.78 -8.17
C ALA A 141 -1.91 29.58 -8.35
N ALA A 142 -3.06 28.98 -8.04
CA ALA A 142 -4.35 29.66 -8.11
C ALA A 142 -4.44 30.83 -7.11
N PHE A 143 -3.92 30.65 -5.89
CA PHE A 143 -3.91 31.70 -4.86
C PHE A 143 -2.98 32.87 -5.22
N ALA A 144 -1.81 32.59 -5.79
CA ALA A 144 -0.88 33.62 -6.26
C ALA A 144 -1.47 34.44 -7.43
N GLY A 145 -2.16 33.79 -8.37
CA GLY A 145 -2.83 34.47 -9.48
C GLY A 145 -3.97 35.39 -9.02
N ALA A 146 -4.71 35.01 -7.98
CA ALA A 146 -5.78 35.84 -7.41
C ALA A 146 -5.27 37.10 -6.67
N ARG A 147 -4.06 37.05 -6.11
CA ARG A 147 -3.44 38.20 -5.42
C ARG A 147 -2.76 39.21 -6.36
N GLY A 148 -2.39 38.80 -7.57
CA GLY A 148 -1.78 39.70 -8.57
C GLY A 148 -2.78 40.50 -9.41
N ALA A 149 -4.08 40.27 -9.23
CA ALA A 149 -5.15 40.90 -10.00
C ALA A 149 -5.94 41.98 -9.21
N ASN A 150 -5.48 42.34 -8.00
CA ASN A 150 -6.05 43.38 -7.14
C ASN A 150 -5.08 44.54 -6.97
#